data_AF-A0A7D3YA86-F1
#
_entry.id   AF-A0A7D3YA86-F1
#
_cell.length_a   1.000
_cell.length_b   1.000
_cell.length_c   1.000
_cell.angle_alpha   90.00
_cell.angle_beta   90.00
_cell.angle_gamma   90.00
#
_symmetry.space_group_name_H-M   'P 1'
#
loop_
_entity.id
_entity.type
_entity.pdbx_description
1 polymer ?
#
loop_
_entity_poly.entity_id
_entity_poly.type
_entity_poly.pdbx_seq_one_letter_code
_entity_poly.pdbx_strand_id
1 'polypeptide(L)'
;MKQVLVEWFSSGGVWGVFLSILMNTLFSLAGFIPSIAVTGANVWVWGPLGGGLLSWVGESFGSVIAFVLYRTGFRMVTGKKTLPWKWINLFNSGSRTRQVRLLLLFRLIPFIPSGAVNVLGSMTTVRLRDFFWTTMIGKLPSTALEVSVSMNLIHIRDQYIYLIGTILLFLIGWMWWRKRVANP
;
A
#
# COMPACT_ATOMS: atom_id res chain seq x y z
N MET A 1 19.10 12.85 -25.03
CA MET A 1 18.88 12.41 -23.64
C MET A 1 17.53 11.73 -23.40
N LYS A 2 16.39 12.27 -23.87
CA LYS A 2 15.07 11.60 -23.74
C LYS A 2 14.97 10.22 -24.46
N GLN A 3 15.66 10.03 -25.59
CA GLN A 3 15.62 8.77 -26.36
C GLN A 3 16.49 7.64 -25.77
N VAL A 4 17.65 7.98 -25.20
CA VAL A 4 18.56 6.99 -24.56
C VAL A 4 17.93 6.36 -23.31
N LEU A 5 17.12 7.13 -22.57
CA LEU A 5 16.38 6.62 -21.41
C LEU A 5 15.25 5.67 -21.82
N VAL A 6 14.59 5.92 -22.95
CA VAL A 6 13.57 5.01 -23.52
C VAL A 6 14.22 3.70 -23.98
N GLU A 7 15.41 3.74 -24.57
CA GLU A 7 16.18 2.55 -24.98
C GLU A 7 16.70 1.73 -23.79
N TRP A 8 17.15 2.36 -22.71
CA TRP A 8 17.52 1.67 -21.47
C TRP A 8 16.32 1.07 -20.74
N PHE A 9 15.14 1.71 -20.81
CA PHE A 9 13.90 1.10 -20.33
C PHE A 9 13.47 -0.11 -21.16
N SER A 10 13.82 -0.09 -22.43
CA SER A 10 13.61 -1.22 -23.34
C SER A 10 14.55 -2.39 -23.01
N SER A 11 15.72 -2.15 -22.41
CA SER A 11 16.73 -3.20 -22.14
C SER A 11 16.53 -3.97 -20.82
N GLY A 12 15.81 -3.41 -19.84
CA GLY A 12 15.26 -4.14 -18.69
C GLY A 12 13.91 -4.82 -18.97
N GLY A 13 13.22 -4.36 -20.03
CA GLY A 13 12.02 -4.95 -20.60
C GLY A 13 10.96 -5.39 -19.58
N VAL A 14 10.36 -6.54 -19.84
CA VAL A 14 9.30 -7.17 -19.03
C VAL A 14 9.77 -7.51 -17.60
N TRP A 15 11.06 -7.73 -17.38
CA TRP A 15 11.60 -8.12 -16.07
C TRP A 15 11.58 -6.98 -15.04
N GLY A 16 11.78 -5.74 -15.46
CA GLY A 16 11.64 -4.57 -14.58
C GLY A 16 10.20 -4.38 -14.08
N VAL A 17 9.21 -4.66 -14.94
CA VAL A 17 7.78 -4.65 -14.60
C VAL A 17 7.47 -5.72 -13.56
N PHE A 18 7.96 -6.95 -13.75
CA PHE A 18 7.79 -8.03 -12.78
C PHE A 18 8.43 -7.72 -11.43
N LEU A 19 9.67 -7.21 -11.42
CA LEU A 19 10.35 -6.85 -10.18
C LEU A 19 9.61 -5.73 -9.43
N SER A 20 9.07 -4.75 -10.15
CA SER A 20 8.26 -3.68 -9.54
C SER A 20 6.98 -4.21 -8.90
N ILE A 21 6.25 -5.10 -9.58
CA ILE A 21 5.05 -5.75 -9.01
C ILE A 21 5.43 -6.59 -7.78
N LEU A 22 6.56 -7.31 -7.85
CA LEU A 22 7.05 -8.09 -6.73
C LEU A 22 7.38 -7.20 -5.53
N MET A 23 8.09 -6.08 -5.73
CA MET A 23 8.42 -5.14 -4.66
C MET A 23 7.17 -4.51 -4.05
N ASN A 24 6.21 -4.07 -4.88
CA ASN A 24 4.92 -3.56 -4.41
C ASN A 24 4.14 -4.59 -3.58
N THR A 25 4.21 -5.87 -3.97
CA THR A 25 3.62 -6.98 -3.22
C THR A 25 4.33 -7.17 -1.89
N LEU A 26 5.65 -7.24 -1.87
CA LEU A 26 6.44 -7.40 -0.64
C LEU A 26 6.23 -6.24 0.33
N PHE A 27 6.13 -5.01 -0.16
CA PHE A 27 5.87 -3.83 0.70
C PHE A 27 4.44 -3.84 1.24
N SER A 28 3.47 -4.25 0.41
CA SER A 28 2.09 -4.48 0.86
C SER A 28 1.98 -5.57 1.92
N LEU A 29 2.90 -6.54 1.92
CA LEU A 29 3.03 -7.62 2.91
C LEU A 29 3.80 -7.20 4.17
N ALA A 30 4.79 -6.33 4.04
CA ALA A 30 5.50 -5.78 5.20
C ALA A 30 4.62 -4.79 5.98
N GLY A 31 3.74 -4.10 5.26
CA GLY A 31 2.62 -3.33 5.77
C GLY A 31 2.93 -2.03 6.51
N PHE A 32 4.20 -1.79 6.83
CA PHE A 32 4.69 -0.54 7.45
C PHE A 32 5.57 0.31 6.52
N ILE A 33 5.83 -0.16 5.30
CA ILE A 33 6.70 0.54 4.36
C ILE A 33 5.87 1.51 3.51
N PRO A 34 6.19 2.82 3.50
CA PRO A 34 5.52 3.78 2.63
C PRO A 34 5.69 3.40 1.16
N SER A 35 4.58 3.25 0.44
CA SER A 35 4.57 2.88 -0.99
C SER A 35 5.18 3.95 -1.90
N ILE A 36 5.25 5.19 -1.42
CA ILE A 36 5.77 6.33 -2.16
C ILE A 36 7.20 6.13 -2.67
N ALA A 37 8.01 5.32 -1.99
CA ALA A 37 9.38 5.01 -2.45
C ALA A 37 9.37 4.18 -3.74
N VAL A 38 8.51 3.15 -3.82
CA VAL A 38 8.38 2.30 -5.01
C VAL A 38 7.69 3.07 -6.13
N THR A 39 6.68 3.89 -5.80
CA THR A 39 6.03 4.77 -6.77
C THR A 39 6.96 5.83 -7.32
N GLY A 40 7.82 6.44 -6.49
CA GLY A 40 8.84 7.36 -6.95
C GLY A 40 9.85 6.70 -7.89
N ALA A 41 10.33 5.49 -7.54
CA ALA A 41 11.20 4.71 -8.41
C ALA A 41 10.50 4.41 -9.74
N ASN A 42 9.27 3.90 -9.72
CA ASN A 42 8.50 3.59 -10.93
C ASN A 42 8.27 4.84 -11.80
N VAL A 43 7.97 5.98 -11.21
CA VAL A 43 7.75 7.26 -11.92
C VAL A 43 9.03 7.81 -12.52
N TRP A 44 10.17 7.68 -11.84
CA TRP A 44 11.48 8.08 -12.35
C TRP A 44 11.88 7.29 -13.61
N VAL A 45 11.42 6.04 -13.65
CA VAL A 45 11.83 4.97 -14.55
C VAL A 45 10.88 4.93 -15.77
N TRP A 46 9.57 4.80 -15.55
CA TRP A 46 8.55 4.73 -16.63
C TRP A 46 7.75 6.02 -16.84
N GLY A 47 8.15 7.12 -16.20
CA GLY A 47 7.42 8.39 -16.24
C GLY A 47 6.14 8.39 -15.39
N PRO A 48 5.46 9.55 -15.27
CA PRO A 48 4.32 9.70 -14.36
C PRO A 48 3.15 8.76 -14.63
N LEU A 49 2.75 8.62 -15.91
CA LEU A 49 1.62 7.78 -16.30
C LEU A 49 1.99 6.29 -16.24
N GLY A 50 3.11 5.89 -16.85
CA GLY A 50 3.55 4.49 -16.88
C GLY A 50 3.92 3.97 -15.49
N GLY A 51 4.72 4.74 -14.76
CA GLY A 51 5.12 4.41 -13.39
C GLY A 51 3.96 4.44 -12.40
N GLY A 52 3.06 5.43 -12.54
CA GLY A 52 1.86 5.52 -11.72
C GLY A 52 0.90 4.36 -11.92
N LEU A 53 0.63 3.97 -13.18
CA LEU A 53 -0.19 2.81 -13.50
C LEU A 53 0.45 1.51 -13.00
N LEU A 54 1.75 1.34 -13.19
CA LEU A 54 2.48 0.16 -12.72
C LEU A 54 2.43 0.02 -11.20
N SER A 55 2.66 1.12 -10.47
CA SER A 55 2.50 1.17 -9.02
C SER A 55 1.08 0.84 -8.59
N TRP A 56 0.09 1.48 -9.20
CA TRP A 56 -1.31 1.27 -8.84
C TRP A 56 -1.72 -0.21 -9.01
N VAL A 57 -1.36 -0.81 -10.13
CA VAL A 57 -1.62 -2.23 -10.43
C VAL A 57 -0.86 -3.11 -9.43
N GLY A 58 0.44 -2.90 -9.28
CA GLY A 58 1.31 -3.69 -8.39
C GLY A 58 0.84 -3.65 -6.95
N GLU A 59 0.52 -2.47 -6.41
CA GLU A 59 0.04 -2.32 -5.04
C GLU A 59 -1.36 -2.88 -4.84
N SER A 60 -2.23 -2.77 -5.84
CA SER A 60 -3.58 -3.30 -5.75
C SER A 60 -3.57 -4.83 -5.71
N PHE A 61 -2.81 -5.47 -6.62
CA PHE A 61 -2.63 -6.92 -6.60
C PHE A 61 -1.85 -7.38 -5.36
N GLY A 62 -0.79 -6.67 -4.99
CA GLY A 62 -0.02 -6.93 -3.78
C GLY A 62 -0.90 -6.89 -2.52
N SER A 63 -1.81 -5.92 -2.44
CA SER A 63 -2.76 -5.79 -1.34
C SER A 63 -3.78 -6.94 -1.30
N VAL A 64 -4.24 -7.40 -2.46
CA VAL A 64 -5.16 -8.54 -2.57
C VAL A 64 -4.46 -9.83 -2.14
N ILE A 65 -3.22 -10.05 -2.56
CA ILE A 65 -2.39 -11.18 -2.15
C ILE A 65 -2.17 -11.13 -0.63
N ALA A 66 -1.76 -9.97 -0.10
CA ALA A 66 -1.56 -9.77 1.33
C ALA A 66 -2.83 -10.07 2.15
N PHE A 67 -3.99 -9.58 1.70
CA PHE A 67 -5.26 -9.89 2.33
C PHE A 67 -5.56 -11.40 2.38
N VAL A 68 -5.31 -12.13 1.29
CA VAL A 68 -5.51 -13.59 1.26
C VAL A 68 -4.55 -14.28 2.22
N LEU A 69 -3.26 -13.93 2.18
CA LEU A 69 -2.24 -14.53 3.04
C LEU A 69 -2.51 -14.25 4.51
N TYR A 70 -2.81 -13.00 4.88
CA TYR A 70 -3.15 -12.66 6.26
C TYR A 70 -4.41 -13.37 6.74
N ARG A 71 -5.45 -13.46 5.90
CA ARG A 71 -6.69 -14.15 6.27
C ARG A 71 -6.46 -15.63 6.49
N THR A 72 -5.71 -16.28 5.61
CA THR A 72 -5.41 -17.71 5.71
C THR A 72 -4.52 -17.98 6.92
N GLY A 73 -3.44 -17.20 7.10
CA GLY A 73 -2.55 -17.33 8.25
C GLY A 73 -3.27 -17.09 9.58
N PHE A 74 -4.08 -16.04 9.68
CA PHE A 74 -4.90 -15.75 10.85
C PHE A 74 -5.85 -16.91 11.20
N ARG A 75 -6.55 -17.45 10.20
CA ARG A 75 -7.48 -18.57 10.40
C ARG A 75 -6.77 -19.85 10.79
N MET A 76 -5.58 -20.09 10.26
CA MET A 76 -4.74 -21.23 10.63
C MET A 76 -4.28 -21.14 12.08
N VAL A 77 -3.83 -19.96 12.53
CA VAL A 77 -3.35 -19.75 13.91
C VAL A 77 -4.48 -19.78 14.94
N THR A 78 -5.63 -19.19 14.63
CA THR A 78 -6.71 -19.01 15.61
C THR A 78 -7.83 -20.04 15.51
N GLY A 79 -7.94 -20.75 14.40
CA GLY A 79 -9.07 -21.62 14.08
C GLY A 79 -10.40 -20.88 13.86
N LYS A 80 -10.43 -19.54 13.94
CA LYS A 80 -11.64 -18.72 13.91
C LYS A 80 -11.76 -17.97 12.60
N LYS A 81 -13.00 -17.79 12.12
CA LYS A 81 -13.28 -16.99 10.91
C LYS A 81 -13.06 -15.49 11.13
N THR A 82 -13.25 -15.01 12.36
CA THR A 82 -13.14 -13.61 12.78
C THR A 82 -12.62 -13.54 14.23
N LEU A 83 -12.02 -12.40 14.60
CA LEU A 83 -11.58 -12.14 15.98
C LEU A 83 -12.72 -11.50 16.80
N PRO A 84 -12.80 -11.78 18.12
CA PRO A 84 -13.84 -11.23 19.01
C PRO A 84 -13.55 -9.77 19.43
N TRP A 85 -12.86 -8.99 18.60
CA TRP A 85 -12.54 -7.60 18.93
C TRP A 85 -13.74 -6.69 18.65
N LYS A 86 -14.00 -5.73 19.55
CA LYS A 86 -15.16 -4.83 19.48
C LYS A 86 -15.29 -4.11 18.13
N TRP A 87 -14.18 -3.62 17.58
CA TRP A 87 -14.15 -2.94 16.28
C TRP A 87 -14.44 -3.87 15.10
N ILE A 88 -13.94 -5.12 15.14
CA ILE A 88 -14.21 -6.13 14.10
C ILE A 88 -15.69 -6.52 14.13
N ASN A 89 -16.26 -6.71 15.32
CA ASN A 89 -17.69 -6.99 15.47
C ASN A 89 -18.55 -5.82 14.98
N LEU A 90 -18.17 -4.58 15.28
CA LEU A 90 -18.84 -3.38 14.77
C LEU A 90 -18.77 -3.28 13.23
N PHE A 91 -17.64 -3.65 12.65
CA PHE A 91 -17.49 -3.69 11.19
C PHE A 91 -18.36 -4.79 10.57
N ASN A 92 -18.37 -5.97 11.17
CA ASN A 92 -19.09 -7.15 10.68
C ASN A 92 -20.61 -7.07 10.92
N SER A 93 -21.08 -6.31 11.91
CA SER A 93 -22.53 -6.13 12.18
C SER A 93 -23.22 -5.26 11.13
N GLY A 94 -22.46 -4.52 10.33
CA GLY A 94 -22.98 -3.78 9.19
C GLY A 94 -23.33 -4.66 7.99
N SER A 95 -24.26 -4.18 7.15
CA SER A 95 -24.55 -4.81 5.85
C SER A 95 -23.31 -4.85 4.95
N ARG A 96 -23.30 -5.76 3.97
CA ARG A 96 -22.22 -5.86 2.96
C ARG A 96 -21.90 -4.50 2.32
N THR A 97 -22.92 -3.72 1.98
CA THR A 97 -22.76 -2.37 1.40
C THR A 97 -22.07 -1.41 2.37
N ARG A 98 -22.38 -1.48 3.67
CA ARG A 98 -21.70 -0.67 4.70
C ARG A 98 -20.24 -1.05 4.82
N GLN A 99 -19.94 -2.35 4.82
CA GLN A 99 -18.55 -2.86 4.87
C GLN A 99 -17.73 -2.39 3.66
N VAL A 100 -18.29 -2.47 2.45
CA VAL A 100 -17.68 -1.97 1.20
C VAL A 100 -17.40 -0.47 1.29
N ARG A 101 -18.38 0.33 1.73
CA ARG A 101 -18.21 1.79 1.87
C ARG A 101 -17.13 2.15 2.87
N LEU A 102 -17.13 1.52 4.04
CA LEU A 102 -16.09 1.77 5.06
C LEU A 102 -14.70 1.41 4.54
N LEU A 103 -14.55 0.26 3.88
CA LEU A 103 -13.28 -0.15 3.30
C LEU A 103 -12.81 0.82 2.22
N LEU A 104 -13.71 1.27 1.35
CA LEU A 104 -13.40 2.27 0.34
C LEU A 104 -12.96 3.59 0.98
N LEU A 105 -13.68 4.08 1.99
CA LEU A 105 -13.32 5.31 2.71
C LEU A 105 -11.92 5.22 3.33
N PHE A 106 -11.58 4.10 3.99
CA PHE A 106 -10.24 3.90 4.52
C PHE A 106 -9.15 3.92 3.45
N ARG A 107 -9.44 3.42 2.24
CA ARG A 107 -8.47 3.42 1.14
C ARG A 107 -8.33 4.76 0.43
N LEU A 108 -9.39 5.57 0.44
CA LEU A 108 -9.38 6.91 -0.13
C LEU A 108 -8.57 7.89 0.72
N ILE A 109 -8.40 7.63 2.01
CA ILE A 109 -7.55 8.46 2.87
C ILE A 109 -6.09 8.27 2.43
N PRO A 110 -5.43 9.33 1.92
CA PRO A 110 -4.05 9.24 1.50
C PRO A 110 -3.13 8.96 2.69
N PHE A 111 -1.97 8.37 2.42
CA PHE A 111 -0.92 8.07 3.42
C PHE A 111 -1.28 6.99 4.46
N ILE A 112 -2.49 6.43 4.44
CA ILE A 112 -2.73 5.20 5.22
C ILE A 112 -1.89 4.07 4.63
N PRO A 113 -1.01 3.42 5.43
CA PRO A 113 -0.22 2.30 4.94
C PRO A 113 -1.15 1.19 4.43
N SER A 114 -0.90 0.73 3.20
CA SER A 114 -1.74 -0.28 2.55
C SER A 114 -1.86 -1.55 3.39
N GLY A 115 -0.78 -1.96 4.05
CA GLY A 115 -0.76 -3.12 4.94
C GLY A 115 -1.72 -3.03 6.11
N ALA A 116 -1.91 -1.84 6.71
CA ALA A 116 -2.86 -1.67 7.80
C ALA A 116 -4.28 -2.02 7.32
N VAL A 117 -4.69 -1.50 6.15
CA VAL A 117 -6.00 -1.81 5.55
C VAL A 117 -6.09 -3.28 5.14
N ASN A 118 -5.00 -3.87 4.63
CA ASN A 118 -4.94 -5.28 4.22
C ASN A 118 -5.14 -6.21 5.43
N VAL A 119 -4.42 -5.97 6.53
CA VAL A 119 -4.54 -6.73 7.78
C VAL A 119 -5.93 -6.56 8.38
N LEU A 120 -6.39 -5.33 8.57
CA LEU A 120 -7.71 -5.05 9.15
C LEU A 120 -8.82 -5.69 8.31
N GLY A 121 -8.79 -5.51 6.98
CA GLY A 121 -9.73 -6.13 6.08
C GLY A 121 -9.73 -7.66 6.19
N SER A 122 -8.55 -8.28 6.27
CA SER A 122 -8.41 -9.74 6.33
C SER A 122 -9.11 -10.37 7.54
N MET A 123 -9.17 -9.64 8.67
CA MET A 123 -9.77 -10.05 9.94
C MET A 123 -11.31 -9.90 9.98
N THR A 124 -11.90 -9.20 9.01
CA THR A 124 -13.37 -8.99 8.90
C THR A 124 -14.06 -10.05 8.05
N THR A 125 -15.39 -9.99 7.94
CA THR A 125 -16.20 -10.84 7.05
C THR A 125 -16.21 -10.41 5.58
N VAL A 126 -15.46 -9.36 5.22
CA VAL A 126 -15.44 -8.81 3.85
C VAL A 126 -15.06 -9.88 2.83
N ARG A 127 -15.79 -9.95 1.72
CA ARG A 127 -15.50 -10.91 0.63
C ARG A 127 -14.27 -10.45 -0.15
N LEU A 128 -13.49 -11.41 -0.66
CA LEU A 128 -12.30 -11.11 -1.47
C LEU A 128 -12.63 -10.20 -2.68
N ARG A 129 -13.75 -10.45 -3.35
CA ARG A 129 -14.21 -9.63 -4.49
C ARG A 129 -14.49 -8.18 -4.09
N ASP A 130 -15.13 -7.99 -2.93
CA ASP A 130 -15.44 -6.66 -2.41
C ASP A 130 -14.16 -5.92 -2.05
N PHE A 131 -13.22 -6.62 -1.42
CA PHE A 131 -11.89 -6.09 -1.12
C PHE A 131 -11.11 -5.73 -2.39
N PHE A 132 -11.13 -6.58 -3.42
CA PHE A 132 -10.48 -6.33 -4.70
C PHE A 132 -10.96 -5.02 -5.34
N TRP A 133 -12.27 -4.85 -5.52
CA TRP A 133 -12.82 -3.66 -6.19
C TRP A 133 -12.62 -2.38 -5.39
N THR A 134 -12.83 -2.45 -4.07
CA THR A 134 -12.55 -1.29 -3.19
C THR A 134 -11.07 -0.94 -3.16
N THR A 135 -10.17 -1.92 -3.30
CA THR A 135 -8.73 -1.69 -3.42
C THR A 135 -8.39 -1.00 -4.73
N MET A 136 -8.82 -1.56 -5.85
CA MET A 136 -8.56 -1.00 -7.18
C MET A 136 -9.04 0.46 -7.27
N ILE A 137 -10.27 0.74 -6.85
CA ILE A 137 -10.85 2.09 -6.93
C ILE A 137 -10.24 3.00 -5.86
N GLY A 138 -10.19 2.55 -4.61
CA GLY A 138 -9.78 3.38 -3.49
C GLY A 138 -8.31 3.77 -3.53
N LYS A 139 -7.45 2.98 -4.19
CA LYS A 139 -6.01 3.25 -4.28
C LYS A 139 -5.66 4.25 -5.38
N LEU A 140 -6.55 4.51 -6.35
CA LEU A 140 -6.31 5.47 -7.43
C LEU A 140 -5.96 6.88 -6.91
N PRO A 141 -6.74 7.51 -6.00
CA PRO A 141 -6.42 8.85 -5.52
C PRO A 141 -5.12 8.90 -4.72
N SER A 142 -4.86 7.89 -3.88
CA SER A 142 -3.60 7.78 -3.14
C SER A 142 -2.41 7.67 -4.09
N THR A 143 -2.50 6.82 -5.12
CA THR A 143 -1.41 6.64 -6.09
C THR A 143 -1.19 7.89 -6.92
N ALA A 144 -2.27 8.59 -7.32
CA ALA A 144 -2.16 9.86 -8.03
C ALA A 144 -1.43 10.93 -7.19
N LEU A 145 -1.72 10.99 -5.88
CA LEU A 145 -0.99 11.86 -4.95
C LEU A 145 0.47 11.43 -4.81
N GLU A 146 0.75 10.14 -4.67
CA GLU A 146 2.12 9.61 -4.60
C GLU A 146 2.92 9.95 -5.87
N VAL A 147 2.32 9.82 -7.06
CA VAL A 147 2.94 10.23 -8.34
C VAL A 147 3.18 11.74 -8.36
N SER A 148 2.20 12.54 -7.95
CA SER A 148 2.32 14.00 -7.92
C SER A 148 3.44 14.46 -7.00
N VAL A 149 3.51 13.89 -5.79
CA VAL A 149 4.59 14.14 -4.84
C VAL A 149 5.91 13.65 -5.43
N SER A 150 5.95 12.47 -6.05
CA SER A 150 7.15 11.94 -6.69
C SER A 150 7.68 12.83 -7.81
N MET A 151 6.81 13.37 -8.67
CA MET A 151 7.21 14.30 -9.73
C MET A 151 7.87 15.57 -9.19
N ASN A 152 7.34 16.09 -8.09
CA ASN A 152 7.93 17.24 -7.40
C ASN A 152 9.24 16.84 -6.71
N LEU A 153 9.29 15.69 -6.02
CA LEU A 153 10.50 15.14 -5.38
C LEU A 153 11.64 14.85 -6.37
N ILE A 154 11.34 14.45 -7.59
CA ILE A 154 12.35 14.17 -8.64
C ILE A 154 13.00 15.47 -9.16
N HIS A 155 12.33 16.62 -9.04
CA HIS A 155 12.93 17.94 -9.31
C HIS A 155 13.69 18.51 -8.10
N ILE A 156 13.61 17.85 -6.94
CA ILE A 156 14.24 18.25 -5.71
C ILE A 156 15.60 17.55 -5.59
N ARG A 157 16.56 17.97 -6.41
CA ARG A 157 17.94 17.49 -6.32
C ARG A 157 18.64 17.92 -5.00
N ASP A 158 18.02 18.80 -4.21
CA ASP A 158 18.61 19.43 -3.02
C ASP A 158 17.93 19.15 -1.66
N GLN A 159 16.86 18.34 -1.56
CA GLN A 159 16.12 18.12 -0.29
C GLN A 159 16.00 16.66 0.18
N TYR A 160 16.96 15.80 -0.15
CA TYR A 160 17.07 14.44 0.43
C TYR A 160 17.05 14.46 1.97
N ILE A 161 17.48 15.56 2.60
CA ILE A 161 17.41 15.82 4.04
C ILE A 161 15.97 15.76 4.57
N TYR A 162 14.98 16.21 3.80
CA TYR A 162 13.57 16.21 4.24
C TYR A 162 12.93 14.83 4.08
N LEU A 163 13.28 14.08 3.02
CA LEU A 163 12.84 12.69 2.87
C LEU A 163 13.42 11.82 4.00
N ILE A 164 14.73 11.92 4.24
CA ILE A 164 15.42 11.25 5.34
C ILE A 164 14.83 11.72 6.68
N GLY A 165 14.59 13.02 6.85
CA GLY A 165 13.95 13.59 8.04
C GLY A 165 12.54 13.04 8.28
N THR A 166 11.75 12.84 7.23
CA THR A 166 10.38 12.32 7.34
C THR A 166 10.39 10.83 7.69
N ILE A 167 11.29 10.05 7.08
CA ILE A 167 11.51 8.64 7.42
C ILE A 167 11.98 8.50 8.88
N LEU A 168 12.92 9.35 9.32
CA LEU A 168 13.41 9.36 10.70
C LEU A 168 12.31 9.77 11.69
N LEU A 169 11.51 10.79 11.39
CA LEU A 169 10.37 11.19 12.22
C LEU A 169 9.34 10.07 12.35
N PHE A 170 9.06 9.37 11.25
CA PHE A 170 8.18 8.20 11.27
C PHE A 170 8.77 7.06 12.11
N LEU A 171 10.06 6.77 11.99
CA LEU A 171 10.74 5.75 12.80
C LEU A 171 10.77 6.12 14.29
N ILE A 172 11.03 7.39 14.62
CA ILE A 172 11.03 7.89 15.99
C ILE A 172 9.61 7.81 16.58
N GLY A 173 8.60 8.26 15.84
CA GLY A 173 7.20 8.16 16.24
C GLY A 173 6.76 6.71 16.44
N TRP A 174 7.20 5.81 15.54
CA TRP A 174 6.98 4.37 15.65
C TRP A 174 7.61 3.76 16.89
N MET A 175 8.89 4.06 17.15
CA MET A 175 9.60 3.60 18.34
C MET A 175 8.97 4.13 19.62
N TRP A 176 8.53 5.38 19.62
CA TRP A 176 7.88 6.01 20.77
C TRP A 176 6.49 5.42 21.05
N TRP A 177 5.72 5.16 20.00
CA TRP A 177 4.45 4.45 20.10
C TRP A 177 4.64 3.03 20.63
N ARG A 178 5.65 2.30 20.13
CA ARG A 178 5.98 0.95 20.60
C ARG A 178 6.33 0.93 22.09
N LYS A 179 7.06 1.94 22.58
CA LYS A 179 7.39 2.07 24.01
C LYS A 179 6.16 2.38 24.88
N ARG A 180 5.21 3.19 24.40
CA ARG A 180 3.95 3.47 25.12
C ARG A 180 2.99 2.29 25.18
N VAL A 181 3.04 1.40 24.19
CA VAL A 181 2.19 0.19 24.17
C VAL A 181 2.83 -0.97 24.94
N ALA A 182 4.16 -0.96 25.10
CA ALA A 182 4.90 -2.02 25.81
C ALA A 182 5.04 -1.81 27.33
N ASN A 183 4.79 -0.60 27.84
CA ASN A 183 4.71 -0.33 29.29
C ASN A 183 3.28 0.14 29.64
N PRO A 184 2.36 -0.78 29.94
CA PRO A 184 1.10 -0.44 30.62
C PRO A 184 1.32 0.01 32.06
#